data_AF-A0A430RMT8-F1
#
_entry.id   AF-A0A430RMT8-F1
#
_cell.length_a   1.000
_cell.length_b   1.000
_cell.length_c   1.000
_cell.angle_alpha   90.00
_cell.angle_beta   90.00
_cell.angle_gamma   90.00
#
_symmetry.space_group_name_H-M   'P 1'
#
loop_
_entity.id
_entity.type
_entity.pdbx_description
1 polymer ?
#
loop_
_entity_poly.entity_id
_entity_poly.type
_entity_poly.pdbx_seq_one_letter_code
_entity_poly.pdbx_strand_id
1 'polypeptide(L)'
;AEGVLEGVVDGQTGYLVAPKDFQALAARALELLKDEEKRRRFSLEARAWAMERSAERIAEKIVAVYDEANEILRVEPRRLIFPFPRLPRSSLEDRPRDF
;
A
#
# COMPACT_ATOMS: atom_id res chain seq x y z
N ALA A 1 -6.56 -3.91 -14.42
CA ALA A 1 -5.25 -3.24 -14.24
C ALA A 1 -5.45 -1.92 -13.49
N GLU A 2 -6.07 -1.97 -12.30
CA GLU A 2 -6.41 -0.76 -11.52
C GLU A 2 -5.21 -0.22 -10.73
N GLY A 3 -4.23 -1.07 -10.38
CA GLY A 3 -3.09 -0.67 -9.55
C GLY A 3 -2.16 0.40 -10.15
N VAL A 4 -2.19 0.63 -11.47
CA VAL A 4 -1.42 1.74 -12.10
C VAL A 4 -2.12 3.09 -11.90
N LEU A 5 -3.46 3.09 -11.84
CA LEU A 5 -4.25 4.30 -11.67
C LEU A 5 -4.10 4.90 -10.27
N GLU A 6 -3.98 4.05 -9.25
CA GLU A 6 -3.79 4.48 -7.86
C GLU A 6 -2.36 4.97 -7.58
N GLY A 7 -1.40 4.56 -8.41
CA GLY A 7 0.02 4.94 -8.28
C GLY A 7 0.33 6.35 -8.80
N VAL A 8 -0.59 6.99 -9.52
CA VAL A 8 -0.37 8.29 -10.16
C VAL A 8 -1.50 9.26 -9.81
N VAL A 9 -1.13 10.44 -9.32
CA VAL A 9 -2.03 11.60 -9.23
C VAL A 9 -1.94 12.36 -10.55
N ASP A 10 -2.96 12.23 -11.39
CA ASP A 10 -2.99 12.83 -12.73
C ASP A 10 -2.76 14.35 -12.68
N GLY A 11 -1.86 14.84 -13.53
CA GLY A 11 -1.47 16.25 -13.60
C GLY A 11 -0.52 16.72 -12.51
N GLN A 12 -0.16 15.86 -11.54
CA GLN A 12 0.74 16.20 -10.44
C GLN A 12 1.97 15.29 -10.42
N THR A 13 1.78 13.97 -10.25
CA THR A 13 2.89 13.01 -10.19
C THR A 13 3.14 12.32 -11.52
N GLY A 14 2.33 12.63 -12.54
CA GLY A 14 2.36 12.00 -13.85
C GLY A 14 1.10 12.33 -14.64
N TYR A 15 0.98 11.77 -15.84
CA TYR A 15 -0.24 11.84 -16.63
C TYR A 15 -0.82 10.45 -16.83
N LEU A 16 -2.14 10.35 -16.67
CA LEU A 16 -2.91 9.19 -17.06
C LEU A 16 -3.49 9.43 -18.45
N VAL A 17 -3.28 8.45 -19.34
CA VAL A 17 -3.75 8.49 -20.72
C VAL A 17 -4.61 7.26 -20.98
N ALA A 18 -5.69 7.44 -21.74
CA ALA A 18 -6.57 6.36 -22.12
C ALA A 18 -5.79 5.26 -22.87
N PRO A 19 -6.05 3.97 -22.59
CA PRO A 19 -5.44 2.89 -23.36
C PRO A 19 -5.67 3.06 -24.86
N LYS A 20 -4.61 2.85 -25.66
CA LYS A 20 -4.59 2.98 -27.13
C LYS A 20 -4.75 4.40 -27.67
N ASP A 21 -4.78 5.43 -26.83
CA ASP A 21 -4.71 6.82 -27.29
C ASP A 21 -3.25 7.28 -27.46
N PHE A 22 -2.67 6.88 -28.59
CA PHE A 22 -1.27 7.20 -28.91
C PHE A 22 -1.03 8.70 -29.12
N GLN A 23 -2.06 9.43 -29.55
CA GLN A 23 -1.96 10.88 -29.80
C GLN A 23 -1.86 11.62 -28.47
N ALA A 24 -2.72 11.29 -27.50
CA ALA A 24 -2.63 11.87 -26.16
C ALA A 24 -1.33 11.51 -25.45
N LEU A 25 -0.84 10.26 -25.59
CA LEU A 25 0.45 9.85 -25.01
C LEU A 25 1.60 10.68 -25.57
N ALA A 26 1.67 10.82 -26.90
CA ALA A 26 2.72 11.60 -27.56
C ALA A 26 2.66 13.08 -27.16
N ALA A 27 1.46 13.66 -27.09
CA ALA A 27 1.27 15.05 -26.68
C ALA A 27 1.77 15.30 -25.25
N ARG A 28 1.38 14.44 -24.28
CA ARG A 28 1.81 14.56 -22.88
C ARG A 28 3.30 14.33 -22.69
N ALA A 29 3.89 13.37 -23.41
CA ALA A 29 5.33 13.14 -23.39
C ALA A 29 6.09 14.36 -23.93
N LEU A 30 5.67 14.91 -25.08
CA LEU A 30 6.29 16.11 -25.66
C LEU A 30 6.16 17.33 -24.75
N GLU A 31 5.03 17.48 -24.07
CA GLU A 31 4.80 18.55 -23.08
C GLU A 31 5.88 18.52 -21.98
N LEU A 32 6.10 17.36 -21.34
CA LEU A 32 7.10 17.20 -20.27
C LEU A 32 8.55 17.26 -20.79
N LEU A 33 8.79 16.81 -22.02
CA LEU A 33 10.14 16.87 -22.61
C LEU A 33 10.54 18.30 -22.97
N LYS A 34 9.57 19.15 -23.37
CA LYS A 34 9.81 20.55 -23.74
C LYS A 34 9.82 21.51 -22.55
N ASP A 35 9.21 21.14 -21.44
CA ASP A 35 9.12 21.97 -20.23
C ASP A 35 9.88 21.29 -19.07
N GLU A 36 11.14 21.70 -18.89
CA GLU A 36 12.02 21.16 -17.85
C GLU A 36 11.54 21.48 -16.43
N GLU A 37 10.99 22.66 -16.20
CA GLU A 37 10.51 23.06 -14.88
C GLU A 37 9.33 22.17 -14.47
N LYS A 38 8.36 22.00 -15.37
CA LYS A 38 7.22 21.11 -15.16
C LYS A 38 7.67 19.67 -14.95
N ARG A 39 8.60 19.16 -15.76
CA ARG A 39 9.16 17.81 -15.60
C ARG A 39 9.82 17.63 -14.23
N ARG A 40 10.59 18.62 -13.79
CA ARG A 40 11.25 18.58 -12.46
C ARG A 40 10.22 18.59 -11.34
N ARG A 41 9.18 19.42 -11.43
CA ARG A 41 8.07 19.45 -10.47
C ARG A 41 7.40 18.08 -10.37
N PHE A 42 6.99 17.51 -11.49
CA PHE A 42 6.38 16.17 -11.55
C PHE A 42 7.28 15.11 -10.91
N SER A 43 8.59 15.15 -11.21
CA SER A 43 9.55 14.19 -10.67
C SER A 43 9.67 14.26 -9.14
N LEU A 44 9.65 15.46 -8.58
CA LEU A 44 9.72 15.68 -7.13
C LEU A 44 8.44 15.23 -6.44
N GLU A 45 7.28 15.61 -6.98
CA GLU A 45 5.98 15.22 -6.44
C GLU A 45 5.78 13.70 -6.52
N ALA A 46 6.13 13.08 -7.65
CA ALA A 46 6.08 11.63 -7.81
C ALA A 46 6.98 10.89 -6.81
N ARG A 47 8.19 11.41 -6.56
CA ARG A 47 9.09 10.83 -5.57
C ARG A 47 8.50 10.92 -4.16
N ALA A 48 7.97 12.08 -3.77
CA ALA A 48 7.34 12.26 -2.47
C ALA A 48 6.14 11.31 -2.30
N TRP A 49 5.27 11.24 -3.31
CA TRP A 49 4.11 10.36 -3.35
C TRP A 49 4.47 8.88 -3.18
N ALA A 50 5.51 8.43 -3.89
CA ALA A 50 6.00 7.05 -3.81
C ALA A 50 6.62 6.73 -2.44
N MET A 51 7.37 7.66 -1.85
CA MET A 51 8.01 7.45 -0.54
C MET A 51 7.01 7.26 0.60
N GLU A 52 5.86 7.94 0.57
CA GLU A 52 4.77 7.73 1.54
C GLU A 52 4.11 6.35 1.47
N ARG A 53 4.30 5.66 0.35
CA ARG A 53 3.73 4.34 0.01
C ARG A 53 4.81 3.28 -0.11
N SER A 54 6.02 3.56 0.38
CA SER A 54 7.12 2.60 0.40
C SER A 54 6.77 1.41 1.30
N ALA A 55 7.37 0.25 1.01
CA ALA A 55 7.19 -0.93 1.85
C ALA A 55 7.58 -0.67 3.31
N GLU A 56 8.64 0.11 3.54
CA GLU A 56 9.06 0.57 4.86
C GLU A 56 7.97 1.38 5.57
N ARG A 57 7.41 2.39 4.88
CA ARG A 57 6.36 3.23 5.47
C ARG A 57 5.07 2.47 5.73
N ILE A 58 4.76 1.46 4.92
CA ILE A 58 3.64 0.55 5.16
C ILE A 58 3.92 -0.37 6.34
N ALA A 59 5.13 -0.92 6.47
CA ALA A 59 5.53 -1.76 7.59
C ALA A 59 5.43 -1.00 8.93
N GLU A 60 5.89 0.26 8.98
CA GLU A 60 5.75 1.12 10.15
C GLU A 60 4.28 1.29 10.58
N LYS A 61 3.37 1.52 9.61
CA LYS A 61 1.93 1.64 9.88
C LYS A 61 1.36 0.33 10.44
N ILE A 62 1.79 -0.81 9.92
CA ILE A 62 1.36 -2.13 10.39
C ILE A 62 1.83 -2.35 11.84
N VAL A 63 3.10 -2.05 12.14
CA VAL A 63 3.67 -2.17 13.49
C VAL A 63 2.91 -1.28 14.48
N ALA A 64 2.61 -0.03 14.11
CA ALA A 64 1.86 0.89 14.97
C ALA A 64 0.47 0.34 15.37
N VAL A 65 -0.22 -0.36 14.45
CA VAL A 65 -1.51 -1.02 14.75
C VAL A 65 -1.34 -2.17 15.74
N TYR A 66 -0.27 -2.95 15.63
CA TYR A 66 0.02 -4.02 16.61
C TYR A 66 0.38 -3.46 17.99
N ASP A 67 1.13 -2.36 18.04
CA ASP A 67 1.49 -1.70 19.29
C ASP A 67 0.25 -1.14 20.01
N GLU A 68 -0.67 -0.52 19.27
CA GLU A 68 -1.97 -0.06 19.79
C GLU A 68 -2.78 -1.24 20.36
N ALA A 69 -2.89 -2.35 19.61
CA ALA A 69 -3.61 -3.53 20.06
C ALA A 69 -2.98 -4.16 21.32
N ASN A 70 -1.66 -4.22 21.39
CA ASN A 70 -0.93 -4.71 22.55
C ASN A 70 -1.16 -3.84 23.78
N GLU A 71 -1.27 -2.52 23.61
CA GLU A 71 -1.54 -1.62 24.72
C GLU A 71 -2.97 -1.78 25.26
N ILE A 72 -3.95 -1.94 24.38
CA ILE A 72 -5.33 -2.24 24.81
C ILE A 72 -5.39 -3.54 25.62
N LEU A 73 -4.66 -4.59 25.19
CA LEU A 73 -4.58 -5.85 25.94
C LEU A 73 -3.96 -5.68 27.34
N ARG A 74 -2.95 -4.81 27.47
CA ARG A 74 -2.30 -4.54 28.76
C ARG A 74 -3.21 -3.78 29.73
N VAL A 75 -3.90 -2.75 29.25
CA VAL A 75 -4.70 -1.84 30.12
C VAL A 75 -6.10 -2.40 30.40
N GLU A 76 -6.75 -3.01 29.40
CA GLU A 76 -8.13 -3.50 29.51
C GLU A 76 -8.33 -4.84 28.75
N PRO A 77 -7.87 -5.98 29.31
CA PRO A 77 -7.89 -7.28 28.61
C PRO A 77 -9.28 -7.78 28.20
N ARG A 78 -10.36 -7.23 28.79
CA ARG A 78 -11.75 -7.58 28.45
C ARG A 78 -12.33 -6.81 27.27
N ARG A 79 -11.67 -5.74 26.80
CA ARG A 79 -12.20 -4.87 25.74
C ARG A 79 -11.88 -5.37 24.34
N LEU A 80 -10.88 -6.24 24.22
CA LEU A 80 -10.51 -6.93 22.98
C LEU A 80 -11.24 -8.29 22.89
N ILE A 81 -12.55 -8.27 22.69
CA ILE A 81 -13.30 -9.49 22.33
C ILE A 81 -13.03 -9.75 20.85
N PHE A 82 -11.92 -10.41 20.53
CA PHE A 82 -11.73 -10.97 19.20
C PHE A 82 -12.62 -12.22 19.05
N PRO A 83 -13.56 -12.26 18.08
CA PRO A 83 -14.18 -13.50 17.67
C PRO A 83 -13.19 -14.23 16.76
N PHE A 84 -12.02 -14.62 17.26
CA PHE A 84 -11.18 -15.55 16.50
C PHE A 84 -11.96 -16.86 16.42
N PRO A 85 -12.35 -17.35 15.22
CA PRO A 85 -12.76 -18.73 15.11
C PRO A 85 -11.58 -19.56 15.63
N ARG A 86 -11.86 -20.46 16.59
CA ARG A 86 -10.84 -21.38 17.10
C ARG A 86 -10.17 -22.00 15.88
N LEU A 87 -8.86 -21.80 15.73
CA LEU A 87 -8.10 -22.46 14.67
C LEU A 87 -8.46 -23.96 14.75
N PRO A 88 -8.84 -24.60 13.63
CA PRO A 88 -9.12 -26.02 13.64
C PRO A 88 -7.90 -26.72 14.22
N ARG A 89 -8.10 -27.51 15.28
CA ARG A 89 -7.02 -28.28 15.90
C ARG A 89 -6.35 -29.10 14.80
N SER A 90 -5.04 -28.96 14.69
CA SER A 90 -4.24 -29.80 13.81
C SER A 90 -4.50 -31.26 14.16
N SER A 91 -4.91 -32.06 13.17
CA SER A 91 -5.13 -33.51 13.32
C SER A 91 -3.86 -34.30 13.70
N LEU A 92 -2.71 -33.63 13.84
CA LEU A 92 -1.48 -34.20 14.37
C LEU A 92 -1.48 -34.32 15.90
N GLU A 93 -2.38 -33.64 16.61
CA GLU A 93 -2.51 -33.72 18.08
C GLU A 93 -3.38 -34.90 18.56
N ASP A 94 -4.21 -35.49 17.68
CA ASP A 94 -5.16 -36.56 18.00
C ASP A 94 -4.61 -37.98 17.77
N ARG A 95 -3.33 -38.14 17.44
CA ARG A 95 -2.76 -39.51 17.38
C ARG A 95 -2.52 -40.03 18.80
N PRO A 96 -3.13 -41.15 19.20
CA PRO A 96 -2.72 -41.81 20.44
C PRO A 96 -1.22 -42.16 20.32
N ARG A 97 -0.45 -41.80 21.35
CA ARG A 97 0.92 -42.29 21.49
C ARG A 97 0.84 -43.74 21.93
N ASP A 98 0.62 -44.62 20.97
CA ASP A 98 0.73 -46.05 21.20
C ASP A 98 2.23 -46.39 21.30
N PHE A 99 2.62 -46.87 22.49
CA PHE A 99 3.90 -47.51 22.80
C PHE A 99 3.85 -48.99 22.44
#